data_AF-A0A136JSS7-F1
#
_entry.id   AF-A0A136JSS7-F1
#
_cell.length_a   1.000
_cell.length_b   1.000
_cell.length_c   1.000
_cell.angle_alpha   90.00
_cell.angle_beta   90.00
_cell.angle_gamma   90.00
#
_symmetry.space_group_name_H-M   'P 1'
#
loop_
_entity.id
_entity.type
_entity.pdbx_description
1 polymer ?
#
loop_
_entity_poly.entity_id
_entity_poly.type
_entity_poly.pdbx_seq_one_letter_code
_entity_poly.pdbx_strand_id
1 'polypeptide(L)'
;MENTNHDPFSEVKKHIIKTAENLGLSDDKIEKLLKPQYVRNHNLKVSTKFGEEVFNAYRVQFNNARGPFKGGIRFHPKADESEVSALAATMAIKCAVVDIPFGGAKGGVVIDAKKYDDTDLEKVSRAYIKTFLPYIGVDVDIPAPDVYTNSKTMAWMLDEYEQITGVSSPGIITGKPISIGGSKGRDIATAQGAVFVLEQYIETTGRSLSGLKNCHSGVW
;
A
#
# COMPACT_ATOMS: atom_id res chain seq x y z
N MET A 1 15.62 -3.68 30.75
CA MET A 1 15.82 -3.35 29.34
C MET A 1 14.43 -3.14 28.76
N GLU A 2 13.97 -1.89 28.71
CA GLU A 2 12.68 -1.57 28.11
C GLU A 2 12.77 -1.88 26.62
N ASN A 3 11.98 -2.87 26.21
CA ASN A 3 11.75 -3.19 24.82
C ASN A 3 10.95 -2.02 24.26
N THR A 4 11.61 -1.00 23.70
CA THR A 4 10.95 0.06 22.94
C THR A 4 10.40 -0.59 21.69
N ASN A 5 9.21 -1.17 21.82
CA ASN A 5 8.47 -1.74 20.72
C ASN A 5 8.13 -0.57 19.78
N HIS A 6 8.98 -0.34 18.78
CA HIS A 6 8.88 0.77 17.85
C HIS A 6 7.61 0.56 17.02
N ASP A 7 6.53 1.22 17.43
CA ASP A 7 5.23 1.18 16.79
C ASP A 7 5.20 2.12 15.58
N PRO A 8 5.21 1.62 14.32
CA PRO A 8 5.31 2.47 13.15
C PRO A 8 4.17 3.50 13.06
N PHE A 9 2.97 3.13 13.52
CA PHE A 9 1.84 4.03 13.46
C PHE A 9 1.94 5.20 14.45
N SER A 10 2.45 4.95 15.65
CA SER A 10 2.72 6.01 16.63
C SER A 10 3.70 7.07 16.10
N GLU A 11 4.73 6.67 15.36
CA GLU A 11 5.66 7.63 14.74
C GLU A 11 4.98 8.49 13.68
N VAL A 12 4.12 7.90 12.84
CA VAL A 12 3.33 8.66 11.87
C VAL A 12 2.38 9.64 12.56
N LYS A 13 1.72 9.24 13.65
CA LYS A 13 0.84 10.12 14.44
C LYS A 13 1.59 11.33 15.00
N LYS A 14 2.80 11.14 15.52
CA LYS A 14 3.63 12.26 16.03
C LYS A 14 3.87 13.31 14.95
N HIS A 15 4.18 12.90 13.73
CA HIS A 15 4.34 13.82 12.60
C HIS A 15 3.03 14.52 12.24
N ILE A 16 1.90 13.80 12.20
CA ILE A 16 0.59 14.37 11.90
C ILE A 16 0.20 15.44 12.93
N ILE A 17 0.34 15.13 14.24
CA ILE A 17 0.02 16.06 15.33
C ILE A 17 0.85 17.34 15.18
N LYS A 18 2.18 17.21 15.12
CA LYS A 18 3.09 18.36 15.01
C LYS A 18 2.77 19.23 13.80
N THR A 19 2.50 18.63 12.64
CA THR A 19 2.15 19.38 11.44
C THR A 19 0.78 20.05 11.58
N ALA A 20 -0.21 19.38 12.15
CA ALA A 20 -1.55 19.91 12.31
C ALA A 20 -1.62 21.08 13.32
N GLU A 21 -0.86 21.00 14.41
CA GLU A 21 -0.67 22.08 15.38
C GLU A 21 -0.04 23.31 14.73
N ASN A 22 1.02 23.12 13.92
CA ASN A 22 1.65 24.21 13.17
C ASN A 22 0.70 24.87 12.15
N LEU A 23 -0.30 24.13 11.66
CA LEU A 23 -1.33 24.64 10.75
C LEU A 23 -2.53 25.26 11.50
N GLY A 24 -2.53 25.25 12.84
CA GLY A 24 -3.63 25.78 13.64
C GLY A 24 -4.94 25.01 13.46
N LEU A 25 -4.88 23.69 13.18
CA LEU A 25 -6.08 22.87 13.07
C LEU A 25 -6.73 22.66 14.43
N SER A 26 -8.07 22.62 14.46
CA SER A 26 -8.82 22.30 15.67
C SER A 26 -8.65 20.82 16.07
N ASP A 27 -8.78 20.53 17.36
CA ASP A 27 -8.64 19.18 17.91
C ASP A 27 -9.52 18.13 17.21
N ASP A 28 -10.77 18.48 16.87
CA ASP A 28 -11.68 17.60 16.09
C ASP A 28 -11.11 17.20 14.72
N LYS A 29 -10.41 18.13 14.05
CA LYS A 29 -9.77 17.85 12.75
C LYS A 29 -8.54 16.99 12.95
N ILE A 30 -7.76 17.26 13.99
CA ILE A 30 -6.57 16.46 14.34
C ILE A 30 -7.00 15.03 14.62
N GLU A 31 -8.03 14.81 15.44
CA GLU A 31 -8.49 13.47 15.82
C GLU A 31 -8.87 12.62 14.59
N LYS A 32 -9.53 13.23 13.59
CA LYS A 32 -9.90 12.58 12.31
C LYS A 32 -8.68 12.15 11.48
N LEU A 33 -7.52 12.76 11.69
CA LEU A 33 -6.26 12.42 11.00
C LEU A 33 -5.42 11.39 11.77
N LEU A 34 -5.82 10.99 12.98
CA LEU A 34 -5.05 10.07 13.83
C LEU A 34 -5.62 8.66 13.89
N LYS A 35 -6.75 8.39 13.23
CA LYS A 35 -7.43 7.09 13.26
C LYS A 35 -7.79 6.67 11.84
N PRO A 36 -7.56 5.41 11.45
CA PRO A 36 -8.14 4.89 10.22
C PRO A 36 -9.67 4.89 10.30
N GLN A 37 -10.33 5.17 9.19
CA GLN A 37 -11.80 5.03 9.09
C GLN A 37 -12.24 3.57 9.24
N TYR A 38 -11.50 2.64 8.64
CA TYR A 38 -11.76 1.21 8.77
C TYR A 38 -10.47 0.39 8.88
N VAL A 39 -10.49 -0.58 9.79
CA VAL A 39 -9.48 -1.63 9.91
C VAL A 39 -10.19 -2.96 9.68
N ARG A 40 -9.84 -3.65 8.60
CA ARG A 40 -10.39 -4.97 8.27
C ARG A 40 -9.30 -6.02 8.51
N ASN A 41 -9.53 -6.92 9.46
CA ASN A 41 -8.63 -8.02 9.80
C ASN A 41 -9.37 -9.34 9.61
N HIS A 42 -8.82 -10.22 8.77
CA HIS A 42 -9.41 -11.51 8.43
C HIS A 42 -8.34 -12.58 8.31
N ASN A 43 -8.78 -13.84 8.38
CA ASN A 43 -7.94 -15.01 8.19
C ASN A 43 -8.20 -15.62 6.81
N LEU A 44 -7.14 -15.81 6.03
CA LEU A 44 -7.18 -16.49 4.74
C LEU A 44 -6.85 -17.98 4.96
N LYS A 45 -7.82 -18.86 4.71
CA LYS A 45 -7.58 -20.31 4.72
C LYS A 45 -7.20 -20.76 3.32
N VAL A 46 -6.02 -21.35 3.16
CA VAL A 46 -5.46 -21.71 1.85
C VAL A 46 -4.75 -23.05 1.91
N SER A 47 -5.08 -23.94 0.97
CA SER A 47 -4.39 -25.21 0.74
C SER A 47 -3.11 -24.98 -0.05
N THR A 48 -1.96 -24.98 0.61
CA THR A 48 -0.63 -24.81 0.00
C THR A 48 0.06 -26.15 -0.21
N LYS A 49 1.28 -26.15 -0.77
CA LYS A 49 2.14 -27.35 -0.80
C LYS A 49 2.53 -27.88 0.59
N PHE A 50 2.36 -27.09 1.65
CA PHE A 50 2.61 -27.50 3.04
C PHE A 50 1.34 -28.01 3.75
N GLY A 51 0.18 -27.98 3.08
CA GLY A 51 -1.11 -28.39 3.62
C GLY A 51 -2.07 -27.21 3.79
N GLU A 52 -3.07 -27.37 4.65
CA GLU A 52 -4.01 -26.29 4.99
C GLU A 52 -3.34 -25.28 5.93
N GLU A 53 -3.17 -24.05 5.45
CA GLU A 53 -2.58 -22.95 6.22
C GLU A 53 -3.57 -21.81 6.42
N VAL A 54 -3.34 -21.02 7.46
CA VAL A 54 -4.13 -19.84 7.80
C VAL A 54 -3.21 -18.62 7.86
N PHE A 55 -3.48 -17.62 7.03
CA PHE A 55 -2.72 -16.38 6.98
C PHE A 55 -3.55 -15.22 7.53
N ASN A 56 -3.00 -14.47 8.48
CA ASN A 56 -3.61 -13.20 8.89
C ASN A 56 -3.49 -12.20 7.73
N ALA A 57 -4.57 -11.49 7.45
CA ALA A 57 -4.63 -10.51 6.38
C ALA A 57 -5.36 -9.25 6.81
N TYR A 58 -4.89 -8.13 6.28
CA TYR A 58 -5.33 -6.78 6.64
C TYR A 58 -5.73 -6.01 5.40
N ARG A 59 -6.76 -5.17 5.52
CA ARG A 59 -7.02 -4.01 4.66
C ARG A 59 -7.40 -2.83 5.54
N VAL A 60 -6.50 -1.86 5.65
CA VAL A 60 -6.72 -0.61 6.38
C VAL A 60 -7.10 0.48 5.39
N GLN A 61 -8.24 1.11 5.62
CA GLN A 61 -8.78 2.22 4.84
C GLN A 61 -8.73 3.46 5.73
N PHE A 62 -7.74 4.31 5.50
CA PHE A 62 -7.34 5.34 6.46
C PHE A 62 -8.22 6.59 6.38
N ASN A 63 -8.28 7.22 5.22
CA ASN A 63 -9.05 8.44 5.00
C ASN A 63 -9.42 8.54 3.52
N ASN A 64 -10.71 8.73 3.20
CA ASN A 64 -11.24 8.89 1.84
C ASN A 64 -11.78 10.30 1.53
N ALA A 65 -11.42 11.32 2.29
CA ALA A 65 -11.98 12.67 2.13
C ALA A 65 -11.73 13.29 0.74
N ARG A 66 -10.73 12.80 -0.01
CA ARG A 66 -10.36 13.27 -1.35
C ARG A 66 -10.80 12.35 -2.50
N GLY A 67 -11.43 11.22 -2.20
CA GLY A 67 -11.82 10.21 -3.20
C GLY A 67 -11.59 8.78 -2.72
N PRO A 68 -11.71 7.78 -3.63
CA PRO A 68 -11.57 6.37 -3.30
C PRO A 68 -10.27 6.06 -2.57
N PHE A 69 -10.29 5.03 -1.72
CA PHE A 69 -9.09 4.57 -1.05
C PHE A 69 -8.06 4.04 -2.06
N LYS A 70 -6.77 4.32 -1.84
CA LYS A 70 -5.69 3.84 -2.71
C LYS A 70 -4.55 3.27 -1.88
N GLY A 71 -4.17 2.02 -2.16
CA GLY A 71 -3.21 1.33 -1.32
C GLY A 71 -2.65 0.03 -1.83
N GLY A 72 -1.33 -0.14 -1.74
CA GLY A 72 -0.66 -1.41 -2.07
C GLY A 72 -1.00 -2.55 -1.12
N ILE A 73 -0.82 -3.81 -1.56
CA ILE A 73 -0.93 -5.02 -0.74
C ILE A 73 0.46 -5.63 -0.58
N ARG A 74 0.91 -5.79 0.66
CA ARG A 74 2.21 -6.37 1.00
C ARG A 74 2.08 -7.81 1.42
N PHE A 75 2.96 -8.67 0.94
CA PHE A 75 3.13 -10.03 1.47
C PHE A 75 4.41 -10.03 2.29
N HIS A 76 4.34 -10.11 3.62
CA HIS A 76 5.55 -10.05 4.45
C HIS A 76 5.34 -10.78 5.79
N PRO A 77 6.34 -11.53 6.31
CA PRO A 77 6.16 -12.31 7.53
C PRO A 77 5.99 -11.45 8.79
N LYS A 78 6.37 -10.17 8.72
CA LYS A 78 6.20 -9.19 9.79
C LYS A 78 5.10 -8.16 9.50
N ALA A 79 4.23 -8.42 8.52
CA ALA A 79 3.09 -7.55 8.32
C ALA A 79 2.21 -7.58 9.59
N ASP A 80 1.84 -6.42 10.09
CA ASP A 80 0.94 -6.28 11.23
C ASP A 80 0.02 -5.07 11.04
N GLU A 81 -1.00 -4.96 11.88
CA GLU A 81 -1.99 -3.88 11.79
C GLU A 81 -1.37 -2.48 11.92
N SER A 82 -0.35 -2.32 12.78
CA SER A 82 0.28 -1.03 13.01
C SER A 82 1.07 -0.57 11.79
N GLU A 83 1.91 -1.44 11.24
CA GLU A 83 2.65 -1.15 10.01
C GLU A 83 1.69 -0.83 8.87
N VAL A 84 0.65 -1.64 8.68
CA VAL A 84 -0.35 -1.43 7.62
C VAL A 84 -1.10 -0.11 7.82
N SER A 85 -1.42 0.27 9.06
CA SER A 85 -2.05 1.56 9.40
C SER A 85 -1.14 2.75 9.13
N ALA A 86 0.14 2.65 9.51
CA ALA A 86 1.15 3.68 9.23
C ALA A 86 1.31 3.90 7.71
N LEU A 87 1.36 2.82 6.94
CA LEU A 87 1.46 2.86 5.48
C LEU A 87 0.18 3.39 4.82
N ALA A 88 -1.00 3.10 5.37
CA ALA A 88 -2.27 3.63 4.87
C ALA A 88 -2.39 5.15 5.12
N ALA A 89 -1.96 5.62 6.30
CA ALA A 89 -1.90 7.04 6.65
C ALA A 89 -0.95 7.80 5.70
N THR A 90 0.27 7.30 5.52
CA THR A 90 1.24 7.90 4.60
C THR A 90 0.79 7.86 3.15
N MET A 91 -0.01 6.87 2.73
CA MET A 91 -0.66 6.88 1.41
C MET A 91 -1.65 8.04 1.25
N ALA A 92 -2.48 8.31 2.27
CA ALA A 92 -3.42 9.44 2.23
C ALA A 92 -2.68 10.77 2.09
N ILE A 93 -1.64 10.96 2.90
CA ILE A 93 -0.79 12.16 2.86
C ILE A 93 -0.09 12.28 1.50
N LYS A 94 0.50 11.19 0.99
CA LYS A 94 1.17 11.18 -0.31
C LYS A 94 0.23 11.61 -1.43
N CYS A 95 -0.97 11.03 -1.51
CA CYS A 95 -1.97 11.38 -2.53
C CYS A 95 -2.38 12.85 -2.42
N ALA A 96 -2.55 13.38 -1.20
CA ALA A 96 -2.86 14.79 -0.99
C ALA A 96 -1.70 15.72 -1.42
N VAL A 97 -0.45 15.38 -1.12
CA VAL A 97 0.74 16.19 -1.46
C VAL A 97 0.93 16.33 -2.96
N VAL A 98 0.68 15.27 -3.73
CA VAL A 98 0.80 15.28 -5.21
C VAL A 98 -0.53 15.54 -5.92
N ASP A 99 -1.54 16.03 -5.19
CA ASP A 99 -2.87 16.43 -5.70
C ASP A 99 -3.61 15.35 -6.51
N ILE A 100 -3.46 14.08 -6.12
CA ILE A 100 -4.21 12.98 -6.71
C ILE A 100 -5.54 12.81 -5.94
N PRO A 101 -6.70 12.65 -6.61
CA PRO A 101 -8.02 12.57 -5.97
C PRO A 101 -8.28 11.18 -5.35
N PHE A 102 -7.39 10.76 -4.45
CA PHE A 102 -7.49 9.51 -3.70
C PHE A 102 -7.28 9.72 -2.22
N GLY A 103 -7.94 8.86 -1.46
CA GLY A 103 -7.63 8.59 -0.07
C GLY A 103 -6.41 7.68 0.11
N GLY A 104 -6.18 7.26 1.36
CA GLY A 104 -5.12 6.33 1.71
C GLY A 104 -5.64 5.00 2.21
N ALA A 105 -5.11 3.91 1.66
CA ALA A 105 -5.30 2.57 2.19
C ALA A 105 -4.00 1.77 2.14
N LYS A 106 -4.00 0.62 2.80
CA LYS A 106 -2.96 -0.39 2.66
C LYS A 106 -3.50 -1.77 2.99
N GLY A 107 -3.00 -2.79 2.30
CA GLY A 107 -3.23 -4.18 2.61
C GLY A 107 -1.96 -4.90 3.05
N GLY A 108 -2.12 -5.99 3.80
CA GLY A 108 -1.02 -6.84 4.22
C GLY A 108 -1.48 -8.30 4.35
N VAL A 109 -0.60 -9.25 4.06
CA VAL A 109 -0.77 -10.66 4.40
C VAL A 109 0.49 -11.12 5.13
N VAL A 110 0.30 -11.78 6.28
CA VAL A 110 1.37 -12.29 7.12
C VAL A 110 1.90 -13.59 6.51
N ILE A 111 2.79 -13.46 5.54
CA ILE A 111 3.34 -14.57 4.77
C ILE A 111 4.80 -14.29 4.37
N ASP A 112 5.66 -15.30 4.48
CA ASP A 112 7.00 -15.27 3.90
C ASP A 112 6.94 -15.75 2.45
N ALA A 113 6.62 -14.83 1.53
CA ALA A 113 6.37 -15.13 0.12
C ALA A 113 7.51 -15.92 -0.56
N LYS A 114 8.75 -15.84 -0.06
CA LYS A 114 9.91 -16.55 -0.62
C LYS A 114 9.87 -18.06 -0.39
N LYS A 115 9.05 -18.56 0.53
CA LYS A 115 8.88 -19.99 0.82
C LYS A 115 7.86 -20.67 -0.10
N TYR A 116 7.00 -19.89 -0.75
CA TYR A 116 5.87 -20.35 -1.54
C TYR A 116 6.20 -20.28 -3.03
N ASP A 117 5.61 -21.18 -3.81
CA ASP A 117 5.68 -21.09 -5.26
C ASP A 117 4.53 -20.22 -5.83
N ASP A 118 4.55 -20.01 -7.14
CA ASP A 118 3.53 -19.20 -7.80
C ASP A 118 2.11 -19.75 -7.62
N THR A 119 1.94 -21.07 -7.54
CA THR A 119 0.63 -21.70 -7.37
C THR A 119 0.06 -21.37 -5.99
N ASP A 120 0.90 -21.45 -4.96
CA ASP A 120 0.51 -21.09 -3.60
C ASP A 120 0.23 -19.58 -3.48
N LEU A 121 1.09 -18.73 -4.05
CA LEU A 121 0.92 -17.27 -4.03
C LEU A 121 -0.34 -16.82 -4.80
N GLU A 122 -0.68 -17.51 -5.88
CA GLU A 122 -1.94 -17.29 -6.60
C GLU A 122 -3.14 -17.58 -5.71
N LYS A 123 -3.18 -18.74 -5.05
CA LYS A 123 -4.27 -19.11 -4.14
C LYS A 123 -4.43 -18.09 -3.01
N VAL A 124 -3.32 -17.63 -2.42
CA VAL A 124 -3.34 -16.58 -1.38
C VAL A 124 -3.90 -15.27 -1.93
N SER A 125 -3.50 -14.89 -3.15
CA SER A 125 -3.98 -13.67 -3.81
C SER A 125 -5.48 -13.70 -4.08
N ARG A 126 -5.98 -14.84 -4.56
CA ARG A 126 -7.41 -15.10 -4.79
C ARG A 126 -8.20 -15.09 -3.49
N ALA A 127 -7.70 -15.80 -2.46
CA ALA A 127 -8.33 -15.81 -1.14
C ALA A 127 -8.40 -14.40 -0.52
N TYR A 128 -7.37 -13.56 -0.73
CA TYR A 128 -7.39 -12.16 -0.31
C TYR A 128 -8.54 -11.40 -0.97
N ILE A 129 -8.65 -11.45 -2.30
CA ILE A 129 -9.72 -10.75 -3.02
C ILE A 129 -11.09 -11.24 -2.58
N LYS A 130 -11.32 -12.54 -2.55
CA LYS A 130 -12.59 -13.11 -2.08
C LYS A 130 -12.99 -12.61 -0.69
N THR A 131 -12.03 -12.50 0.22
CA THR A 131 -12.24 -12.04 1.60
C THR A 131 -12.56 -10.54 1.67
N PHE A 132 -11.85 -9.71 0.93
CA PHE A 132 -11.97 -8.25 1.00
C PHE A 132 -12.87 -7.63 -0.07
N LEU A 133 -13.46 -8.44 -0.95
CA LEU A 133 -14.33 -8.01 -2.05
C LEU A 133 -15.44 -7.01 -1.63
N PRO A 134 -16.14 -7.18 -0.48
CA PRO A 134 -17.15 -6.22 -0.05
C PRO A 134 -16.64 -4.79 0.21
N TYR A 135 -15.32 -4.62 0.30
CA TYR A 135 -14.67 -3.34 0.63
C TYR A 135 -13.82 -2.79 -0.53
N ILE A 136 -13.74 -3.50 -1.66
CA ILE A 136 -12.91 -3.17 -2.82
C ILE A 136 -13.79 -2.86 -4.03
N GLY A 137 -13.43 -1.82 -4.77
CA GLY A 137 -14.16 -1.39 -5.95
C GLY A 137 -13.53 -0.14 -6.57
N VAL A 138 -13.81 0.09 -7.85
CA VAL A 138 -13.20 1.21 -8.61
C VAL A 138 -13.48 2.58 -7.98
N ASP A 139 -14.66 2.77 -7.39
CA ASP A 139 -15.05 4.01 -6.71
C ASP A 139 -14.96 3.91 -5.17
N VAL A 140 -14.42 2.81 -4.65
CA VAL A 140 -14.37 2.52 -3.21
C VAL A 140 -12.93 2.42 -2.73
N ASP A 141 -12.20 1.41 -3.21
CA ASP A 141 -10.83 1.11 -2.78
C ASP A 141 -10.10 0.32 -3.87
N ILE A 142 -8.95 0.85 -4.30
CA ILE A 142 -8.21 0.38 -5.48
C ILE A 142 -6.82 -0.13 -5.04
N PRO A 143 -6.58 -1.46 -4.98
CA PRO A 143 -5.29 -1.99 -4.59
C PRO A 143 -4.14 -1.73 -5.60
N ALA A 144 -2.93 -2.08 -5.18
CA ALA A 144 -1.68 -1.95 -5.95
C ALA A 144 -0.63 -2.98 -5.46
N PRO A 145 0.48 -3.14 -6.17
CA PRO A 145 1.65 -3.85 -5.66
C PRO A 145 2.28 -3.12 -4.46
N ASP A 146 2.97 -3.89 -3.63
CA ASP A 146 3.90 -3.47 -2.59
C ASP A 146 4.99 -4.57 -2.42
N VAL A 147 5.69 -4.60 -1.28
CA VAL A 147 6.75 -5.59 -1.01
C VAL A 147 6.22 -7.02 -1.21
N TYR A 148 6.96 -7.76 -2.04
CA TYR A 148 6.69 -9.14 -2.47
C TYR A 148 5.32 -9.38 -3.15
N THR A 149 4.72 -8.33 -3.70
CA THR A 149 3.65 -8.46 -4.70
C THR A 149 4.03 -7.68 -5.96
N ASN A 150 3.53 -8.10 -7.11
CA ASN A 150 3.94 -7.54 -8.40
C ASN A 150 2.78 -7.60 -9.41
N SER A 151 3.08 -7.30 -10.68
CA SER A 151 2.07 -7.30 -11.75
C SER A 151 1.36 -8.64 -11.92
N LYS A 152 2.06 -9.76 -11.75
CA LYS A 152 1.46 -11.10 -11.76
C LYS A 152 0.46 -11.29 -10.61
N THR A 153 0.84 -10.88 -9.40
CA THR A 153 -0.09 -10.85 -8.25
C THR A 153 -1.34 -10.02 -8.54
N MET A 154 -1.17 -8.84 -9.16
CA MET A 154 -2.30 -7.98 -9.51
C MET A 154 -3.19 -8.59 -10.61
N ALA A 155 -2.61 -9.37 -11.51
CA ALA A 155 -3.38 -10.08 -12.54
C ALA A 155 -4.28 -11.16 -11.93
N TRP A 156 -3.75 -11.99 -11.02
CA TRP A 156 -4.55 -12.98 -10.30
C TRP A 156 -5.67 -12.34 -9.48
N MET A 157 -5.37 -11.21 -8.84
CA MET A 157 -6.35 -10.47 -8.05
C MET A 157 -7.44 -9.83 -8.89
N LEU A 158 -7.10 -9.27 -10.06
CA LEU A 158 -8.10 -8.76 -11.00
C LEU A 158 -9.00 -9.90 -11.49
N ASP A 159 -8.40 -10.99 -11.95
CA ASP A 159 -9.14 -12.15 -12.47
C ASP A 159 -10.13 -12.70 -11.43
N GLU A 160 -9.70 -12.88 -10.17
CA GLU A 160 -10.60 -13.32 -9.11
C GLU A 160 -11.76 -12.35 -8.87
N TYR A 161 -11.49 -11.04 -8.89
CA TYR A 161 -12.53 -10.03 -8.71
C TYR A 161 -13.57 -10.10 -9.84
N GLU A 162 -13.11 -10.15 -11.09
CA GLU A 162 -13.98 -10.22 -12.27
C GLU A 162 -14.76 -11.54 -12.32
N GLN A 163 -14.15 -12.65 -11.93
CA GLN A 163 -14.81 -13.97 -11.83
C GLN A 163 -15.95 -13.95 -10.80
N ILE A 164 -15.72 -13.40 -9.60
CA ILE A 164 -16.75 -13.37 -8.55
C ILE A 164 -17.88 -12.40 -8.90
N THR A 165 -17.54 -11.24 -9.46
CA THR A 165 -18.53 -10.19 -9.76
C THR A 165 -19.26 -10.39 -11.09
N GLY A 166 -18.69 -11.18 -12.01
CA GLY A 166 -19.22 -11.37 -13.37
C GLY A 166 -19.08 -10.13 -14.26
N VAL A 167 -18.27 -9.14 -13.86
CA VAL A 167 -18.13 -7.86 -14.56
C VAL A 167 -16.65 -7.58 -14.80
N SER A 168 -16.30 -7.22 -16.03
CA SER A 168 -14.94 -6.72 -16.30
C SER A 168 -14.76 -5.35 -15.64
N SER A 169 -13.78 -5.26 -14.75
CA SER A 169 -13.46 -4.05 -14.01
C SER A 169 -11.95 -3.86 -13.86
N PRO A 170 -11.22 -3.59 -14.95
CA PRO A 170 -9.76 -3.43 -14.92
C PRO A 170 -9.31 -2.32 -13.96
N GLY A 171 -10.18 -1.34 -13.68
CA GLY A 171 -9.90 -0.21 -12.79
C GLY A 171 -9.79 -0.57 -11.31
N ILE A 172 -10.25 -1.75 -10.88
CA ILE A 172 -10.26 -2.12 -9.45
C ILE A 172 -8.86 -2.28 -8.87
N ILE A 173 -7.85 -2.54 -9.71
CA ILE A 173 -6.47 -2.73 -9.25
C ILE A 173 -5.47 -2.11 -10.22
N THR A 174 -4.42 -1.51 -9.69
CA THR A 174 -3.35 -0.86 -10.47
C THR A 174 -2.07 -1.70 -10.46
N GLY A 175 -1.11 -1.39 -11.32
CA GLY A 175 0.15 -2.15 -11.41
C GLY A 175 0.02 -3.50 -12.09
N LYS A 176 -1.04 -3.71 -12.87
CA LYS A 176 -1.27 -4.88 -13.71
C LYS A 176 -0.30 -4.93 -14.91
N PRO A 177 -0.13 -6.10 -15.56
CA PRO A 177 0.55 -6.21 -16.85
C PRO A 177 -0.11 -5.34 -17.93
N ILE A 178 0.69 -4.89 -18.89
CA ILE A 178 0.20 -4.05 -20.01
C ILE A 178 -0.92 -4.75 -20.79
N SER A 179 -0.82 -6.08 -20.98
CA SER A 179 -1.80 -6.88 -21.72
C SER A 179 -3.22 -6.86 -21.14
N ILE A 180 -3.38 -6.48 -19.86
CA ILE A 180 -4.68 -6.43 -19.18
C ILE A 180 -4.98 -5.03 -18.59
N GLY A 181 -4.54 -3.97 -19.26
CA GLY A 181 -4.82 -2.59 -18.86
C GLY A 181 -3.85 -2.03 -17.81
N GLY A 182 -2.61 -2.51 -17.81
CA GLY A 182 -1.48 -1.88 -17.13
C GLY A 182 -1.05 -0.57 -17.80
N SER A 183 -0.35 0.29 -17.06
CA SER A 183 0.18 1.56 -17.59
C SER A 183 1.66 1.44 -17.94
N LYS A 184 2.06 2.02 -19.08
CA LYS A 184 3.48 2.11 -19.49
C LYS A 184 4.25 2.99 -18.49
N GLY A 185 5.51 2.64 -18.24
CA GLY A 185 6.38 3.38 -17.31
C GLY A 185 6.12 3.13 -15.83
N ARG A 186 5.13 2.29 -15.47
CA ARG A 186 4.80 1.93 -14.08
C ARG A 186 6.03 1.44 -13.29
N ASP A 187 6.85 0.60 -13.91
CA ASP A 187 7.96 -0.10 -13.25
C ASP A 187 9.06 0.85 -12.78
N ILE A 188 9.29 1.94 -13.53
CA ILE A 188 10.31 2.94 -13.20
C ILE A 188 9.75 4.17 -12.48
N ALA A 189 8.42 4.33 -12.42
CA ALA A 189 7.78 5.57 -11.98
C ALA A 189 8.23 6.06 -10.59
N THR A 190 8.38 5.15 -9.63
CA THR A 190 8.83 5.50 -8.27
C THR A 190 10.27 6.00 -8.26
N ALA A 191 11.17 5.31 -8.96
CA ALA A 191 12.58 5.69 -9.05
C ALA A 191 12.75 7.00 -9.82
N GLN A 192 12.04 7.15 -10.94
CA GLN A 192 12.02 8.37 -11.73
C GLN A 192 11.55 9.58 -10.91
N GLY A 193 10.51 9.41 -10.09
CA GLY A 193 10.04 10.47 -9.19
C GLY A 193 11.10 10.89 -8.17
N ALA A 194 11.87 9.94 -7.62
CA ALA A 194 12.97 10.26 -6.69
C ALA A 194 14.08 11.07 -7.39
N VAL A 195 14.38 10.74 -8.65
CA VAL A 195 15.34 11.50 -9.47
C VAL A 195 14.85 12.93 -9.69
N PHE A 196 13.58 13.12 -10.07
CA PHE A 196 13.02 14.46 -10.26
C PHE A 196 13.07 15.32 -8.99
N VAL A 197 12.77 14.74 -7.83
CA VAL A 197 12.87 15.45 -6.54
C VAL A 197 14.33 15.82 -6.23
N LEU A 198 15.28 14.93 -6.51
CA LEU A 198 16.71 15.20 -6.31
C LEU A 198 17.21 16.32 -7.23
N GLU A 199 16.85 16.29 -8.52
CA GLU A 199 17.19 17.33 -9.48
C GLU A 199 16.66 18.70 -9.01
N GLN A 200 15.39 18.76 -8.61
CA GLN A 200 14.78 19.99 -8.10
C GLN A 200 15.46 20.48 -6.81
N TYR A 201 15.86 19.58 -5.91
CA TYR A 201 16.57 19.93 -4.69
C TYR A 201 17.96 20.52 -5.00
N ILE A 202 18.69 19.94 -5.96
CA ILE A 202 20.01 20.42 -6.35
C ILE A 202 19.92 21.82 -6.95
N GLU A 203 18.96 22.04 -7.85
CA GLU A 203 18.70 23.35 -8.45
C GLU A 203 18.34 24.40 -7.40
N THR A 204 17.37 24.11 -6.52
CA THR A 204 16.89 25.06 -5.50
C THR A 204 17.92 25.37 -4.41
N THR A 205 18.88 24.48 -4.17
CA THR A 205 19.96 24.69 -3.20
C THR A 205 21.27 25.18 -3.82
N GLY A 206 21.30 25.42 -5.13
CA GLY A 206 22.51 25.86 -5.84
C GLY A 206 23.66 24.85 -5.77
N ARG A 207 23.36 23.56 -5.59
CA ARG A 207 24.35 22.48 -5.55
C ARG A 207 24.67 22.03 -6.97
N SER A 208 25.79 21.32 -7.13
CA SER A 208 26.12 20.61 -8.36
C SER A 208 26.03 19.10 -8.13
N LEU A 209 25.59 18.36 -9.15
CA LEU A 209 25.70 16.91 -9.18
C LEU A 209 27.17 16.43 -9.18
N SER A 210 28.09 17.25 -9.71
CA SER A 210 29.51 16.90 -9.80
C SER A 210 30.13 16.73 -8.40
N GLY A 211 30.62 15.52 -8.10
CA GLY A 211 31.34 15.23 -6.85
C GLY A 211 30.45 14.77 -5.69
N LEU A 212 29.12 14.66 -5.88
CA LEU A 212 28.26 14.02 -4.89
C LEU A 212 28.49 12.50 -4.88
N LYS A 213 28.63 11.93 -3.67
CA LYS A 213 28.72 10.48 -3.46
C LYS A 213 27.32 9.93 -3.25
N ASN A 214 26.93 8.95 -4.06
CA ASN A 214 25.65 8.27 -3.91
C ASN A 214 25.78 7.09 -2.94
N CYS A 215 24.83 6.97 -2.01
CA CYS A 215 24.65 5.81 -1.15
C CYS A 215 23.19 5.37 -1.26
N HIS A 216 22.96 4.11 -1.59
CA HIS A 216 21.63 3.53 -1.71
C HIS A 216 21.54 2.30 -0.78
N SER A 217 20.43 2.16 -0.06
CA SER A 217 20.12 0.98 0.74
C SER A 217 18.91 0.25 0.16
N GLY A 218 19.07 -1.06 -0.10
CA GLY A 218 18.08 -1.89 -0.77
C GLY A 218 18.21 -1.84 -2.30
N VAL A 219 18.62 -2.96 -2.88
CA VAL A 219 18.48 -3.25 -4.32
C VAL A 219 17.28 -4.19 -4.41
N TRP A 220 16.16 -3.68 -4.93
CA TRP A 220 14.88 -4.40 -4.99
C TRP A 220 14.61 -4.92 -6.40
#